data_AF-A0A947CM66-F1
#
_entry.id   AF-A0A947CM66-F1
#
_cell.length_a   1.000
_cell.length_b   1.000
_cell.length_c   1.000
_cell.angle_alpha   90.00
_cell.angle_beta   90.00
_cell.angle_gamma   90.00
#
_symmetry.space_group_name_H-M   'P 1'
#
loop_
_entity.id
_entity.type
_entity.pdbx_description
1 polymer ?
#
loop_
_entity_poly.entity_id
_entity_poly.type
_entity_poly.pdbx_seq_one_letter_code
_entity_poly.pdbx_strand_id
1 'polypeptide(L)'
;MLFGAVIATVVGAVVGVWVAATRSSGDASAQLEAARLRAKSLVQRASREAQAAKTKLVTEARERALAERANAEAKLSKREGELGKREAKLAERVDEVDELVAAVASRDDELNERHQRIQASRDRHRGLRKNAQERLGQMRALLEERAGVEGSKLAERLGQSWIEKAQASAAHRVRAIEQSASDSYWSREAERMLMISSGRYENHFLTERLISNIKVADGVADILTSEDERILRALEEVSNVKLNVSETGEAVRLEGLDGVG
;
A
#
# COMPACT_ATOMS: atom_id res chain seq x y z
N MET A 1 8.67 -83.30 -143.05
CA MET A 1 8.87 -83.05 -141.61
C MET A 1 8.30 -81.72 -141.10
N LEU A 2 7.78 -80.81 -141.95
CA LEU A 2 7.25 -79.49 -141.52
C LEU A 2 5.80 -79.50 -140.96
N PHE A 3 4.91 -80.37 -141.46
CA PHE A 3 3.50 -80.42 -140.99
C PHE A 3 3.32 -80.88 -139.54
N GLY A 4 4.15 -81.81 -139.06
CA GLY A 4 4.09 -82.28 -137.65
C GLY A 4 4.54 -81.23 -136.65
N ALA A 5 5.49 -80.36 -137.03
CA ALA A 5 5.99 -79.28 -136.17
C ALA A 5 4.96 -78.17 -135.94
N VAL A 6 4.14 -77.86 -136.96
CA VAL A 6 3.07 -76.86 -136.87
C VAL A 6 1.91 -77.36 -135.99
N ILE A 7 1.53 -78.63 -136.11
CA ILE A 7 0.48 -79.22 -135.25
C ILE A 7 0.95 -79.28 -133.79
N ALA A 8 2.22 -79.66 -133.54
CA ALA A 8 2.77 -79.69 -132.19
C ALA A 8 2.85 -78.29 -131.54
N THR A 9 3.14 -77.25 -132.32
CA THR A 9 3.16 -75.86 -131.80
C THR A 9 1.75 -75.34 -131.53
N VAL A 10 0.76 -75.64 -132.39
CA VAL A 10 -0.64 -75.25 -132.14
C VAL A 10 -1.21 -75.98 -130.92
N VAL A 11 -0.98 -77.29 -130.79
CA VAL A 11 -1.44 -78.05 -129.62
C VAL A 11 -0.72 -77.58 -128.35
N GLY A 12 0.60 -77.33 -128.41
CA GLY A 12 1.37 -76.77 -127.30
C GLY A 12 0.88 -75.38 -126.89
N ALA A 13 0.51 -74.53 -127.84
CA ALA A 13 -0.06 -73.21 -127.56
C ALA A 13 -1.46 -73.30 -126.96
N VAL A 14 -2.34 -74.18 -127.46
CA VAL A 14 -3.68 -74.38 -126.91
C VAL A 14 -3.61 -74.96 -125.50
N VAL A 15 -2.78 -75.97 -125.25
CA VAL A 15 -2.56 -76.53 -123.91
C VAL A 15 -1.89 -75.51 -123.00
N GLY A 16 -0.93 -74.73 -123.50
CA GLY A 16 -0.28 -73.66 -122.75
C GLY A 16 -1.24 -72.56 -122.33
N VAL A 17 -2.12 -72.11 -123.24
CA VAL A 17 -3.18 -71.13 -122.95
C VAL A 17 -4.22 -71.71 -122.01
N TRP A 18 -4.61 -72.97 -122.16
CA TRP A 18 -5.59 -73.62 -121.28
C TRP A 18 -5.05 -73.82 -119.86
N VAL A 19 -3.79 -74.26 -119.71
CA VAL A 19 -3.12 -74.37 -118.40
C VAL A 19 -2.87 -72.99 -117.77
N ALA A 20 -2.50 -71.98 -118.57
CA ALA A 20 -2.34 -70.62 -118.07
C ALA A 20 -3.67 -69.99 -117.66
N ALA A 21 -4.76 -70.22 -118.40
CA ALA A 21 -6.10 -69.71 -118.06
C ALA A 21 -6.69 -70.39 -116.82
N THR A 22 -6.48 -71.70 -116.65
CA THR A 22 -6.92 -72.44 -115.45
C THR A 22 -6.09 -72.12 -114.21
N ARG A 23 -4.79 -71.86 -114.35
CA ARG A 23 -3.91 -71.49 -113.22
C ARG A 23 -4.05 -70.02 -112.82
N SER A 24 -4.19 -69.10 -113.78
CA SER A 24 -4.39 -67.65 -113.50
C SER A 24 -5.75 -67.35 -112.86
N SER A 25 -6.81 -68.07 -113.24
CA SER A 25 -8.11 -67.97 -112.58
C SER A 25 -8.08 -68.50 -111.14
N GLY A 26 -7.32 -69.59 -110.89
CA GLY A 26 -7.06 -70.12 -109.55
C GLY A 26 -6.31 -69.14 -108.64
N ASP A 27 -5.18 -68.59 -109.09
CA ASP A 27 -4.34 -67.68 -108.29
C ASP A 27 -5.04 -66.33 -108.01
N ALA A 28 -5.79 -65.79 -108.98
CA ALA A 28 -6.58 -64.56 -108.78
C ALA A 28 -7.72 -64.79 -107.76
N SER A 29 -8.37 -65.96 -107.80
CA SER A 29 -9.43 -66.30 -106.84
C SER A 29 -8.86 -66.51 -105.41
N ALA A 30 -7.70 -67.16 -105.28
CA ALA A 30 -7.02 -67.36 -104.01
C ALA A 30 -6.51 -66.04 -103.39
N GLN A 31 -5.99 -65.12 -104.21
CA GLN A 31 -5.59 -63.79 -103.74
C GLN A 31 -6.80 -62.95 -103.31
N LEU A 32 -7.92 -63.02 -104.03
CA LEU A 32 -9.16 -62.35 -103.66
C LEU A 32 -9.71 -62.91 -102.33
N GLU A 33 -9.66 -64.23 -102.15
CA GLU A 33 -10.09 -64.89 -100.92
C GLU A 33 -9.17 -64.53 -99.73
N ALA A 34 -7.86 -64.54 -99.94
CA ALA A 34 -6.90 -64.09 -98.93
C ALA A 34 -7.07 -62.61 -98.55
N ALA A 35 -7.33 -61.73 -99.52
CA ALA A 35 -7.64 -60.32 -99.28
C ALA A 35 -8.96 -60.16 -98.50
N ARG A 36 -10.00 -60.94 -98.85
CA ARG A 36 -11.27 -60.97 -98.11
C ARG A 36 -11.10 -61.47 -96.69
N LEU A 37 -10.29 -62.50 -96.45
CA LEU A 37 -9.98 -63.02 -95.11
C LEU A 37 -9.18 -62.00 -94.28
N ARG A 38 -8.21 -61.31 -94.90
CA ARG A 38 -7.47 -60.21 -94.25
C ARG A 38 -8.39 -59.05 -93.90
N ALA A 39 -9.26 -58.62 -94.82
CA ALA A 39 -10.24 -57.57 -94.55
C ALA A 39 -11.21 -57.97 -93.43
N LYS A 40 -11.74 -59.20 -93.46
CA LYS A 40 -12.61 -59.73 -92.39
C LYS A 40 -11.88 -59.77 -91.04
N SER A 41 -10.64 -60.25 -91.00
CA SER A 41 -9.86 -60.31 -89.76
C SER A 41 -9.47 -58.92 -89.24
N LEU A 42 -9.19 -57.95 -90.12
CA LEU A 42 -8.96 -56.56 -89.75
C LEU A 42 -10.22 -55.93 -89.14
N VAL A 43 -11.38 -56.09 -89.78
CA VAL A 43 -12.66 -55.61 -89.26
C VAL A 43 -12.98 -56.26 -87.91
N GLN A 44 -12.74 -57.57 -87.78
CA GLN A 44 -12.96 -58.28 -86.52
C GLN A 44 -11.98 -57.85 -85.41
N ARG A 45 -10.73 -57.53 -85.75
CA ARG A 45 -9.75 -56.96 -84.80
C ARG A 45 -10.16 -55.56 -84.38
N ALA A 46 -10.47 -54.68 -85.33
CA ALA A 46 -10.95 -53.33 -85.07
C ALA A 46 -12.24 -53.33 -84.23
N SER A 47 -13.18 -54.24 -84.48
CA SER A 47 -14.39 -54.36 -83.67
C SER A 47 -14.10 -54.83 -82.25
N ARG A 48 -13.17 -55.79 -82.07
CA ARG A 48 -12.74 -56.26 -80.74
C ARG A 48 -12.00 -55.16 -79.97
N GLU A 49 -11.12 -54.42 -80.63
CA GLU A 49 -10.40 -53.28 -80.04
C GLU A 49 -11.35 -52.15 -79.67
N ALA A 50 -12.31 -51.80 -80.52
CA ALA A 50 -13.35 -50.82 -80.21
C ALA A 50 -14.23 -51.26 -79.04
N GLN A 51 -14.62 -52.55 -79.00
CA GLN A 51 -15.36 -53.11 -77.87
C GLN A 51 -14.53 -53.05 -76.58
N ALA A 52 -13.25 -53.41 -76.63
CA ALA A 52 -12.33 -53.35 -75.49
C ALA A 52 -12.06 -51.91 -75.03
N ALA A 53 -11.94 -50.95 -75.94
CA ALA A 53 -11.81 -49.54 -75.62
C ALA A 53 -13.09 -49.00 -74.96
N LYS A 54 -14.26 -49.36 -75.48
CA LYS A 54 -15.55 -49.00 -74.88
C LYS A 54 -15.70 -49.58 -73.47
N THR A 55 -15.36 -50.85 -73.27
CA THR A 55 -15.45 -51.46 -71.93
C THR A 55 -14.46 -50.80 -70.97
N LYS A 56 -13.22 -50.53 -71.39
CA LYS A 56 -12.22 -49.81 -70.58
C LYS A 56 -12.68 -48.41 -70.18
N LEU A 57 -13.21 -47.62 -71.12
CA LEU A 57 -13.74 -46.29 -70.82
C LEU A 57 -14.91 -46.34 -69.83
N VAL A 58 -15.80 -47.31 -69.98
CA VAL A 58 -16.93 -47.49 -69.05
C VAL A 58 -16.45 -47.94 -67.66
N THR A 59 -15.45 -48.82 -67.57
CA THR A 59 -14.89 -49.24 -66.28
C THR A 59 -14.13 -48.11 -65.61
N GLU A 60 -13.31 -47.35 -66.34
CA GLU A 60 -12.60 -46.19 -65.80
C GLU A 60 -13.57 -45.09 -65.35
N ALA A 61 -14.63 -44.82 -66.11
CA ALA A 61 -15.67 -43.87 -65.72
C ALA A 61 -16.41 -44.33 -64.45
N ARG A 62 -16.69 -45.62 -64.32
CA ARG A 62 -17.29 -46.20 -63.11
C ARG A 62 -16.35 -46.12 -61.90
N GLU A 63 -15.07 -46.44 -62.08
CA GLU A 63 -14.06 -46.33 -61.02
C GLU A 63 -13.90 -44.88 -60.55
N ARG A 64 -13.83 -43.92 -61.48
CA ARG A 64 -13.79 -42.49 -61.14
C ARG A 64 -15.04 -42.05 -60.39
N ALA A 65 -16.23 -42.44 -60.85
CA ALA A 65 -17.48 -42.10 -60.18
C ALA A 65 -17.56 -42.70 -58.76
N LEU A 66 -17.10 -43.95 -58.57
CA LEU A 66 -17.03 -44.58 -57.25
C LEU A 66 -16.00 -43.90 -56.34
N ALA A 67 -14.83 -43.53 -56.86
CA ALA A 67 -13.81 -42.82 -56.10
C ALA A 67 -14.27 -41.42 -55.70
N GLU A 68 -14.91 -40.68 -56.60
CA GLU A 68 -15.51 -39.36 -56.29
C GLU A 68 -16.59 -39.48 -55.23
N ARG A 69 -17.48 -40.48 -55.35
CA ARG A 69 -18.51 -40.75 -54.35
C ARG A 69 -17.91 -41.09 -52.98
N ALA A 70 -16.93 -41.98 -52.92
CA ALA A 70 -16.26 -42.33 -51.66
C ALA A 70 -15.57 -41.11 -51.02
N ASN A 71 -14.93 -40.26 -51.83
CA ASN A 71 -14.34 -39.01 -51.36
C ASN A 71 -15.38 -38.02 -50.84
N ALA A 72 -16.54 -37.93 -51.49
CA ALA A 72 -17.65 -37.09 -51.04
C ALA A 72 -18.25 -37.61 -49.72
N GLU A 73 -18.49 -38.91 -49.60
CA GLU A 73 -18.99 -39.56 -48.37
C GLU A 73 -18.00 -39.37 -47.20
N ALA A 74 -16.69 -39.52 -47.44
CA ALA A 74 -15.66 -39.27 -46.44
C ALA A 74 -15.63 -37.79 -45.98
N LYS A 75 -15.77 -36.84 -46.91
CA LYS A 75 -15.84 -35.40 -46.59
C LYS A 75 -17.10 -35.07 -45.79
N LEU A 76 -18.24 -35.64 -46.15
CA LEU A 76 -19.50 -35.47 -45.44
C LEU A 76 -19.40 -36.01 -44.01
N SER A 77 -18.93 -37.25 -43.85
CA SER A 77 -18.73 -37.86 -42.53
C SER A 77 -17.78 -37.04 -41.65
N LYS A 78 -16.69 -36.52 -42.21
CA LYS A 78 -15.78 -35.63 -41.47
C LYS A 78 -16.48 -34.33 -41.04
N ARG A 79 -17.26 -33.73 -41.94
CA ARG A 79 -18.02 -32.50 -41.65
C ARG A 79 -19.09 -32.73 -40.59
N GLU A 80 -19.82 -33.84 -40.66
CA GLU A 80 -20.79 -34.23 -39.64
C GLU A 80 -20.12 -34.41 -38.27
N GLY A 81 -18.96 -35.07 -38.21
CA GLY A 81 -18.19 -35.20 -36.97
C GLY A 81 -17.67 -33.86 -36.43
N GLU A 82 -17.23 -32.95 -37.29
CA GLU A 82 -16.83 -31.59 -36.88
C GLU A 82 -18.02 -30.75 -36.39
N LEU A 83 -19.18 -30.88 -37.04
CA LEU A 83 -20.42 -30.21 -36.64
C LEU A 83 -20.90 -30.73 -35.29
N GLY A 84 -20.99 -32.04 -35.08
CA GLY A 84 -21.40 -32.62 -33.81
C GLY A 84 -20.50 -32.22 -32.65
N LYS A 85 -19.19 -32.09 -32.87
CA LYS A 85 -18.26 -31.56 -31.85
C LYS A 85 -18.52 -30.08 -31.51
N ARG A 86 -18.85 -29.27 -32.51
CA ARG A 86 -19.19 -27.86 -32.30
C ARG A 86 -20.52 -27.70 -31.59
N GLU A 87 -21.52 -28.50 -31.96
CA GLU A 87 -22.83 -28.53 -31.31
C GLU A 87 -22.72 -28.97 -29.85
N ALA A 88 -21.96 -30.03 -29.56
CA ALA A 88 -21.71 -30.45 -28.17
C ALA A 88 -21.03 -29.36 -27.35
N LYS A 89 -20.02 -28.68 -27.92
CA LYS A 89 -19.35 -27.55 -27.26
C LYS A 89 -20.29 -26.34 -27.08
N LEU A 90 -21.19 -26.08 -28.02
CA LEU A 90 -22.17 -25.01 -27.89
C LEU A 90 -23.21 -25.35 -26.81
N ALA A 91 -23.66 -26.59 -26.73
CA ALA A 91 -24.57 -27.05 -25.67
C ALA A 91 -23.94 -26.87 -24.28
N GLU A 92 -22.68 -27.28 -24.10
CA GLU A 92 -21.93 -27.06 -22.85
C GLU A 92 -21.86 -25.57 -22.48
N ARG A 93 -21.66 -24.67 -23.46
CA ARG A 93 -21.66 -23.22 -23.22
C ARG A 93 -23.03 -22.67 -22.88
N VAL A 94 -24.10 -23.21 -23.46
CA VAL A 94 -25.47 -22.82 -23.11
C VAL A 94 -25.76 -23.21 -21.66
N ASP A 95 -25.44 -24.44 -21.27
CA ASP A 95 -25.63 -24.92 -19.90
C ASP A 95 -24.83 -24.08 -18.88
N GLU A 96 -23.57 -23.73 -19.21
CA GLU A 96 -22.73 -22.85 -18.39
C GLU A 96 -23.34 -21.44 -18.24
N VAL A 97 -23.88 -20.89 -19.32
CA VAL A 97 -24.55 -19.58 -19.29
C VAL A 97 -25.84 -19.64 -18.47
N ASP A 98 -26.62 -20.71 -18.60
CA ASP A 98 -27.86 -20.88 -17.84
C ASP A 98 -27.58 -21.01 -16.34
N GLU A 99 -26.52 -21.72 -15.94
CA GLU A 99 -26.07 -21.79 -14.55
C GLU A 99 -25.64 -20.42 -14.02
N LEU A 100 -24.88 -19.66 -14.82
CA LEU A 100 -24.48 -18.28 -14.48
C LEU A 100 -25.68 -17.36 -14.33
N VAL A 101 -26.68 -17.45 -15.21
CA VAL A 101 -27.90 -16.66 -15.15
C VAL A 101 -28.69 -16.98 -13.87
N ALA A 102 -28.83 -18.27 -13.53
CA ALA A 102 -29.49 -18.69 -12.30
C ALA A 102 -28.75 -18.18 -11.04
N ALA A 103 -27.41 -18.25 -11.05
CA ALA A 103 -26.60 -17.74 -9.96
C ALA A 103 -26.70 -16.21 -9.80
N VAL A 104 -26.74 -15.47 -10.90
CA VAL A 104 -26.93 -14.01 -10.88
C VAL A 104 -28.32 -13.65 -10.37
N ALA A 105 -29.37 -14.30 -10.86
CA ALA A 105 -30.74 -14.06 -10.40
C ALA A 105 -30.89 -14.29 -8.89
N SER A 106 -30.32 -15.39 -8.36
CA SER A 106 -30.32 -15.69 -6.93
C SER A 106 -29.61 -14.60 -6.10
N ARG A 107 -28.47 -14.09 -6.59
CA ARG A 107 -27.75 -12.99 -5.92
C ARG A 107 -28.53 -11.67 -5.96
N ASP A 108 -29.20 -11.38 -7.06
CA ASP A 108 -30.04 -10.19 -7.18
C ASP A 108 -31.23 -10.23 -6.21
N ASP A 109 -31.86 -11.39 -6.05
CA ASP A 109 -32.93 -11.60 -5.06
C ASP A 109 -32.42 -11.40 -3.63
N GLU A 110 -31.25 -11.97 -3.27
CA GLU A 110 -30.64 -11.78 -1.95
C GLU A 110 -30.30 -10.31 -1.69
N LEU A 111 -29.73 -9.62 -2.70
CA LEU A 111 -29.41 -8.20 -2.61
C LEU A 111 -30.66 -7.34 -2.44
N ASN A 112 -31.74 -7.66 -3.16
CA ASN A 112 -33.01 -6.95 -3.05
C ASN A 112 -33.63 -7.15 -1.66
N GLU A 113 -33.64 -8.37 -1.14
CA GLU A 113 -34.14 -8.65 0.21
C GLU A 113 -33.31 -7.92 1.28
N ARG A 114 -31.98 -7.92 1.14
CA ARG A 114 -31.08 -7.16 2.03
C ARG A 114 -31.33 -5.66 1.93
N HIS A 115 -31.57 -5.14 0.73
CA HIS A 115 -31.88 -3.73 0.51
C HIS A 115 -33.18 -3.34 1.22
N GLN A 116 -34.24 -4.13 1.07
CA GLN A 116 -35.52 -3.93 1.75
C GLN A 116 -35.36 -3.98 3.27
N ARG A 117 -34.59 -4.94 3.81
CA ARG A 117 -34.29 -5.03 5.24
C ARG A 117 -33.55 -3.79 5.75
N ILE A 118 -32.59 -3.28 5.00
CA ILE A 118 -31.86 -2.04 5.34
C ILE A 118 -32.77 -0.82 5.30
N GLN A 119 -33.61 -0.68 4.27
CA GLN A 119 -34.59 0.41 4.16
C GLN A 119 -35.56 0.39 5.35
N ALA A 120 -36.17 -0.76 5.65
CA ALA A 120 -37.08 -0.91 6.79
C ALA A 120 -36.40 -0.61 8.14
N SER A 121 -35.11 -0.95 8.30
CA SER A 121 -34.33 -0.59 9.49
C SER A 121 -34.10 0.93 9.57
N ARG A 122 -33.72 1.57 8.47
CA ARG A 122 -33.52 3.02 8.40
C ARG A 122 -34.79 3.79 8.72
N ASP A 123 -35.92 3.36 8.19
CA ASP A 123 -37.21 4.02 8.46
C ASP A 123 -37.63 3.86 9.92
N ARG A 124 -37.44 2.66 10.50
CA ARG A 124 -37.65 2.44 11.95
C ARG A 124 -36.74 3.34 12.80
N HIS A 125 -35.45 3.41 12.48
CA HIS A 125 -34.51 4.29 13.19
C HIS A 125 -34.90 5.77 13.07
N ARG A 126 -35.33 6.20 11.89
CA ARG A 126 -35.78 7.57 11.66
C ARG A 126 -37.04 7.90 12.48
N GLY A 127 -38.00 6.98 12.51
CA GLY A 127 -39.21 7.09 13.34
C GLY A 127 -38.88 7.15 14.83
N LEU A 128 -38.03 6.24 15.32
CA LEU A 128 -37.58 6.24 16.72
C LEU A 128 -36.87 7.54 17.10
N ARG A 129 -35.97 8.05 16.25
CA ARG A 129 -35.25 9.29 16.50
C ARG A 129 -36.20 10.49 16.56
N LYS A 130 -37.18 10.56 15.66
CA LYS A 130 -38.21 11.60 15.66
C LYS A 130 -39.05 11.54 16.94
N ASN A 131 -39.56 10.36 17.30
CA ASN A 131 -40.33 10.15 18.53
C ASN A 131 -39.52 10.50 19.79
N ALA A 132 -38.23 10.15 19.82
CA ALA A 132 -37.34 10.49 20.93
C ALA A 132 -37.13 12.01 21.04
N GLN A 133 -36.92 12.70 19.92
CA GLN A 133 -36.80 14.16 19.90
C GLN A 133 -38.09 14.86 20.34
N GLU A 134 -39.25 14.38 19.89
CA GLU A 134 -40.54 14.90 20.31
C GLU A 134 -40.78 14.71 21.81
N ARG A 135 -40.51 13.51 22.35
CA ARG A 135 -40.61 13.23 23.79
C ARG A 135 -39.64 14.08 24.61
N LEU A 136 -38.39 14.23 24.15
CA LEU A 136 -37.41 15.10 24.82
C LEU A 136 -37.87 16.56 24.82
N GLY A 137 -38.44 17.04 23.71
CA GLY A 137 -39.04 18.37 23.62
C GLY A 137 -40.20 18.56 24.59
N GLN A 138 -41.13 17.59 24.64
CA GLN A 138 -42.26 17.61 25.58
C GLN A 138 -41.80 17.58 27.04
N MET A 139 -40.85 16.71 27.39
CA MET A 139 -40.32 16.65 28.76
C MET A 139 -39.59 17.94 29.15
N ARG A 140 -38.82 18.54 28.22
CA ARG A 140 -38.20 19.85 28.46
C ARG A 140 -39.25 20.92 28.73
N ALA A 141 -40.27 21.02 27.87
CA ALA A 141 -41.35 21.99 28.04
C ALA A 141 -42.09 21.82 29.39
N LEU A 142 -42.41 20.57 29.78
CA LEU A 142 -43.05 20.29 31.07
C LEU A 142 -42.15 20.64 32.27
N LEU A 143 -40.85 20.41 32.16
CA LEU A 143 -39.89 20.79 33.22
C LEU A 143 -39.79 22.31 33.34
N GLU A 144 -39.74 23.04 32.22
CA GLU A 144 -39.70 24.50 32.20
C GLU A 144 -41.00 25.10 32.74
N GLU A 145 -42.15 24.54 32.38
CA GLU A 145 -43.46 24.93 32.90
C GLU A 145 -43.52 24.76 34.42
N ARG A 146 -43.11 23.58 34.93
CA ARG A 146 -43.13 23.30 36.37
C ARG A 146 -42.09 24.11 37.15
N ALA A 147 -40.95 24.41 36.55
CA ALA A 147 -39.94 25.28 37.14
C ALA A 147 -40.32 26.77 37.09
N GLY A 148 -41.30 27.15 36.26
CA GLY A 148 -41.70 28.54 36.03
C GLY A 148 -40.61 29.41 35.40
N VAL A 149 -39.59 28.78 34.81
CA VAL A 149 -38.43 29.43 34.21
C VAL A 149 -37.91 28.56 33.08
N GLU A 150 -37.52 29.21 31.99
CA GLU A 150 -36.89 28.54 30.85
C GLU A 150 -35.52 27.95 31.24
N GLY A 151 -35.18 26.77 30.72
CA GLY A 151 -33.97 26.05 31.12
C GLY A 151 -32.69 26.83 30.82
N SER A 152 -32.67 27.58 29.72
CA SER A 152 -31.60 28.50 29.34
C SER A 152 -31.34 29.54 30.43
N LYS A 153 -32.41 30.17 30.90
CA LYS A 153 -32.39 31.21 31.94
C LYS A 153 -32.06 30.65 33.32
N LEU A 154 -32.46 29.40 33.61
CA LEU A 154 -32.08 28.72 34.85
C LEU A 154 -30.57 28.44 34.89
N ALA A 155 -30.01 27.95 33.78
CA ALA A 155 -28.57 27.68 33.67
C ALA A 155 -27.75 28.96 33.86
N GLU A 156 -28.18 30.07 33.28
CA GLU A 156 -27.56 31.39 33.47
C GLU A 156 -27.61 31.83 34.93
N ARG A 157 -28.79 31.74 35.57
CA ARG A 157 -28.96 32.08 37.00
C ARG A 157 -28.09 31.23 37.92
N LEU A 158 -28.01 29.93 37.68
CA LEU A 158 -27.15 29.02 38.45
C LEU A 158 -25.68 29.36 38.26
N GLY A 159 -25.25 29.61 37.01
CA GLY A 159 -23.90 30.05 36.69
C GLY A 159 -23.53 31.33 37.45
N GLN A 160 -24.40 32.34 37.40
CA GLN A 160 -24.19 33.59 38.11
C GLN A 160 -24.12 33.40 39.63
N SER A 161 -25.04 32.60 40.20
CA SER A 161 -25.01 32.27 41.64
C SER A 161 -23.72 31.55 42.07
N TRP A 162 -23.20 30.67 41.23
CA TRP A 162 -21.93 29.99 41.50
C TRP A 162 -20.74 30.94 41.43
N ILE A 163 -20.73 31.86 40.45
CA ILE A 163 -19.70 32.90 40.35
C ILE A 163 -19.72 33.79 41.61
N GLU A 164 -20.89 34.25 42.04
CA GLU A 164 -21.04 35.07 43.25
C GLU A 164 -20.58 34.32 44.51
N LYS A 165 -20.97 33.04 44.67
CA LYS A 165 -20.49 32.21 45.78
C LYS A 165 -18.98 32.02 45.77
N ALA A 166 -18.39 31.79 44.59
CA ALA A 166 -16.95 31.67 44.45
C ALA A 166 -16.22 32.97 44.82
N GLN A 167 -16.73 34.12 44.37
CA GLN A 167 -16.20 35.44 44.73
C GLN A 167 -16.31 35.71 46.23
N ALA A 168 -17.47 35.43 46.84
CA ALA A 168 -17.68 35.59 48.27
C ALA A 168 -16.74 34.70 49.10
N SER A 169 -16.56 33.43 48.69
CA SER A 169 -15.62 32.52 49.33
C SER A 169 -14.16 32.98 49.19
N ALA A 170 -13.77 33.49 48.02
CA ALA A 170 -12.45 34.05 47.80
C ALA A 170 -12.22 35.27 48.70
N ALA A 171 -13.18 36.19 48.75
CA ALA A 171 -13.11 37.39 49.60
C ALA A 171 -13.05 37.06 51.10
N HIS A 172 -13.79 36.03 51.55
CA HIS A 172 -13.70 35.54 52.92
C HIS A 172 -12.31 34.98 53.22
N ARG A 173 -11.74 34.21 52.29
CA ARG A 173 -10.40 33.63 52.45
C ARG A 173 -9.31 34.70 52.50
N VAL A 174 -9.42 35.75 51.68
CA VAL A 174 -8.52 36.91 51.73
C VAL A 174 -8.62 37.61 53.08
N ARG A 175 -9.84 37.93 53.55
CA ARG A 175 -10.03 38.56 54.87
C ARG A 175 -9.50 37.72 56.02
N ALA A 176 -9.69 36.39 55.98
CA ALA A 176 -9.14 35.49 56.99
C ALA A 176 -7.59 35.51 57.01
N ILE A 177 -6.96 35.57 55.84
CA ILE A 177 -5.50 35.71 55.72
C ILE A 177 -5.06 37.06 56.29
N GLU A 178 -5.69 38.17 55.89
CA GLU A 178 -5.38 39.51 56.41
C GLU A 178 -5.53 39.58 57.93
N GLN A 179 -6.61 39.01 58.48
CA GLN A 179 -6.84 39.00 59.92
C GLN A 179 -5.78 38.17 60.66
N SER A 180 -5.41 37.01 60.12
CA SER A 180 -4.33 36.18 60.68
C SER A 180 -2.95 36.84 60.58
N ALA A 181 -2.72 37.68 59.56
CA ALA A 181 -1.50 38.47 59.42
C ALA A 181 -1.48 39.68 60.36
N SER A 182 -2.64 40.28 60.64
CA SER A 182 -2.81 41.37 61.62
C SER A 182 -2.78 40.91 63.09
N ASP A 183 -2.67 39.61 63.33
CA ASP A 183 -2.65 39.04 64.67
C ASP A 183 -1.42 39.56 65.44
N SER A 184 -1.65 40.08 66.64
CA SER A 184 -0.64 40.67 67.52
C SER A 184 0.51 39.70 67.82
N TYR A 185 0.29 38.39 67.65
CA TYR A 185 1.35 37.38 67.67
C TYR A 185 2.52 37.70 66.73
N TRP A 186 2.27 38.04 65.46
CA TRP A 186 3.34 38.34 64.50
C TRP A 186 4.08 39.62 64.84
N SER A 187 3.35 40.63 65.31
CA SER A 187 3.95 41.87 65.81
C SER A 187 4.85 41.62 67.02
N ARG A 188 4.39 40.82 67.99
CA ARG A 188 5.17 40.46 69.18
C ARG A 188 6.36 39.56 68.86
N GLU A 189 6.23 38.68 67.88
CA GLU A 189 7.33 37.81 67.46
C GLU A 189 8.40 38.59 66.69
N ALA A 190 8.00 39.54 65.84
CA ALA A 190 8.91 40.48 65.22
C ALA A 190 9.64 41.34 66.27
N GLU A 191 8.93 41.86 67.27
CA GLU A 191 9.51 42.62 68.39
C GLU A 191 10.47 41.75 69.22
N ARG A 192 10.11 40.50 69.53
CA ARG A 192 10.98 39.54 70.21
C ARG A 192 12.26 39.27 69.42
N MET A 193 12.17 39.04 68.11
CA MET A 193 13.34 38.83 67.25
C MET A 193 14.28 40.05 67.26
N LEU A 194 13.72 41.26 67.16
CA LEU A 194 14.50 42.50 67.26
C LEU A 194 15.20 42.59 68.62
N MET A 195 14.48 42.31 69.71
CA MET A 195 15.05 42.36 71.06
C MET A 195 16.17 41.32 71.26
N ILE A 196 16.00 40.09 70.77
CA ILE A 196 17.05 39.05 70.79
C ILE A 196 18.28 39.51 70.00
N SER A 197 18.06 40.12 68.82
CA SER A 197 19.17 40.63 68.01
C SER A 197 19.91 41.74 68.76
N SER A 198 19.21 42.70 69.35
CA SER A 198 19.80 43.79 70.14
C SER A 198 20.59 43.25 71.35
N GLY A 199 20.00 42.35 72.14
CA GLY A 199 20.66 41.77 73.32
C GLY A 199 21.92 40.96 72.99
N ARG A 200 22.02 40.37 71.79
CA ARG A 200 23.27 39.71 71.33
C ARG A 200 24.41 40.71 71.09
N TYR A 201 24.10 41.96 70.78
CA TYR A 201 25.09 43.02 70.53
C TYR A 201 25.40 43.88 71.77
N GLU A 202 24.57 43.83 72.82
CA GLU A 202 24.63 44.72 73.99
C GLU A 202 25.90 44.58 74.84
N ASN A 203 26.63 43.45 74.75
CA ASN A 203 27.89 43.21 75.48
C ASN A 203 29.12 43.01 74.57
N HIS A 204 29.02 43.32 73.27
CA HIS A 204 30.20 43.44 72.43
C HIS A 204 30.74 44.87 72.53
N PHE A 205 31.61 45.11 73.51
CA PHE A 205 32.42 46.34 73.54
C PHE A 205 33.45 46.25 72.42
N LEU A 206 33.34 47.12 71.42
CA LEU A 206 34.37 47.35 70.40
C LEU A 206 35.62 47.91 71.12
N THR A 207 36.53 47.04 71.56
CA THR A 207 37.85 47.45 72.04
C THR A 207 38.77 47.58 70.84
N GLU A 208 38.95 48.81 70.35
CA GLU A 208 39.95 49.09 69.32
C GLU A 208 41.35 49.01 69.93
N ARG A 209 42.18 48.09 69.43
CA ARG A 209 43.60 48.00 69.82
C ARG A 209 44.43 48.81 68.82
N LEU A 210 44.93 49.97 69.25
CA LEU A 210 45.76 50.84 68.43
C LEU A 210 47.24 50.49 68.62
N ILE A 211 47.89 50.07 67.53
CA ILE A 211 49.32 49.75 67.50
C ILE A 211 50.01 50.71 66.53
N SER A 212 51.05 51.41 66.99
CA SER A 212 51.84 52.33 66.16
C SER A 212 53.33 52.10 66.37
N ASN A 213 54.11 52.17 65.29
CA ASN A 213 55.57 52.03 65.34
C ASN A 213 56.23 53.37 65.01
N ILE A 214 57.06 53.87 65.90
CA ILE A 214 57.78 55.14 65.74
C ILE A 214 59.27 54.84 65.59
N LYS A 215 59.89 55.33 64.52
CA LYS A 215 61.35 55.25 64.36
C LYS A 215 62.05 56.21 65.32
N VAL A 216 63.11 55.75 65.96
CA VAL A 216 63.94 56.55 66.86
C VAL A 216 65.31 56.78 66.21
N ALA A 217 65.98 57.88 66.59
CA ALA A 217 67.30 58.19 66.08
C ALA A 217 68.38 57.31 66.74
N ASP A 218 69.54 57.18 66.07
CA ASP A 218 70.66 56.38 66.55
C ASP A 218 71.09 56.80 67.98
N GLY A 219 71.26 55.80 68.85
CA GLY A 219 71.62 55.98 70.26
C GLY A 219 70.44 56.24 71.21
N VAL A 220 69.24 56.57 70.71
CA VAL A 220 68.06 56.78 71.58
C VAL A 220 67.58 55.49 72.23
N ALA A 221 67.58 54.37 71.50
CA ALA A 221 67.23 53.06 72.04
C ALA A 221 68.16 52.63 73.19
N ASP A 222 69.46 52.92 73.08
CA ASP A 222 70.44 52.63 74.13
C ASP A 222 70.16 53.48 75.39
N ILE A 223 69.79 54.75 75.21
CA ILE A 223 69.40 55.62 76.34
C ILE A 223 68.13 55.08 77.00
N LEU A 224 67.12 54.71 76.21
CA LEU A 224 65.85 54.19 76.73
C LEU A 224 66.03 52.88 77.50
N THR A 225 66.96 52.02 77.08
CA THR A 225 67.23 50.72 77.71
C THR A 225 68.38 50.73 78.75
N SER A 226 69.08 51.85 78.92
CA SER A 226 70.15 51.98 79.92
C SER A 226 69.65 51.96 81.38
N GLU A 227 70.54 51.55 82.30
CA GLU A 227 70.31 51.54 83.76
C GLU A 227 68.94 51.00 84.20
N ASP A 228 68.67 49.72 83.86
CA ASP A 228 67.42 48.98 84.15
C ASP A 228 66.15 49.59 83.52
N GLU A 229 66.27 50.22 82.34
CA GLU A 229 65.15 50.77 81.55
C GLU A 229 64.31 51.81 82.30
N ARG A 230 64.90 52.51 83.28
CA ARG A 230 64.18 53.47 84.13
C ARG A 230 63.47 54.55 83.32
N ILE A 231 64.09 55.03 82.25
CA ILE A 231 63.52 56.05 81.37
C ILE A 231 62.35 55.48 80.57
N LEU A 232 62.49 54.28 80.00
CA LEU A 232 61.41 53.61 79.26
C LEU A 232 60.17 53.43 80.14
N ARG A 233 60.34 52.90 81.36
CA ARG A 233 59.22 52.68 82.30
C ARG A 233 58.56 53.98 82.75
N ALA A 234 59.35 55.03 83.00
CA ALA A 234 58.80 56.34 83.33
C ALA A 234 57.96 56.91 82.18
N LEU A 235 58.40 56.72 80.93
CA LEU A 235 57.63 57.12 79.76
C LEU A 235 56.37 56.27 79.58
N GLU A 236 56.44 54.95 79.80
CA GLU A 236 55.26 54.06 79.78
C GLU A 236 54.22 54.49 80.82
N GLU A 237 54.65 54.81 82.05
CA GLU A 237 53.76 55.21 83.14
C GLU A 237 53.11 56.58 82.87
N VAL A 238 53.88 57.57 82.41
CA VAL A 238 53.34 58.92 82.13
C VAL A 238 52.44 58.93 80.90
N SER A 239 52.80 58.19 79.85
CA SER A 239 52.00 58.14 78.63
C SER A 239 50.84 57.16 78.70
N ASN A 240 50.84 56.27 79.70
CA ASN A 240 49.89 55.17 79.85
C ASN A 240 49.79 54.28 78.60
N VAL A 241 50.93 54.06 77.94
CA VAL A 241 51.08 53.26 76.72
C VAL A 241 52.26 52.33 76.91
N LYS A 242 52.14 51.09 76.46
CA LYS A 242 53.26 50.15 76.53
C LYS A 242 54.24 50.42 75.39
N LEU A 243 55.52 50.57 75.72
CA LEU A 243 56.61 50.89 74.80
C LEU A 243 57.52 49.68 74.68
N ASN A 244 57.64 49.11 73.49
CA ASN A 244 58.59 48.02 73.24
C ASN A 244 59.64 48.48 72.23
N VAL A 245 60.91 48.53 72.65
CA VAL A 245 62.02 48.83 71.75
C VAL A 245 62.22 47.64 70.81
N SER A 246 62.37 47.92 69.52
CA SER A 246 62.63 46.89 68.51
C SER A 246 63.99 46.23 68.72
N GLU A 247 64.13 44.96 68.34
CA GLU A 247 65.40 44.21 68.42
C GLU A 247 66.56 44.89 67.67
N THR A 248 66.27 45.68 66.63
CA THR A 248 67.29 46.43 65.88
C THR A 248 67.66 47.78 66.51
N GLY A 249 66.93 48.24 67.53
CA GLY A 249 67.14 49.53 68.18
C GLY A 249 66.71 50.76 67.36
N GLU A 250 66.20 50.58 66.13
CA GLU A 250 65.84 51.70 65.24
C GLU A 250 64.40 52.23 65.43
N ALA A 251 63.56 51.54 66.20
CA ALA A 251 62.17 51.91 66.40
C ALA A 251 61.63 51.46 67.76
N VAL A 252 60.59 52.14 68.23
CA VAL A 252 59.81 51.80 69.42
C VAL A 252 58.35 51.62 69.02
N ARG A 253 57.77 50.49 69.45
CA ARG A 253 56.36 50.14 69.26
C ARG A 253 55.53 50.63 70.43
N LEU A 254 54.53 51.45 70.11
CA LEU A 254 53.49 51.93 71.01
C LEU A 254 52.30 50.97 70.96
N GLU A 255 51.90 50.45 72.12
CA GLU A 255 50.63 49.74 72.28
C GLU A 255 49.76 50.46 73.30
N GLY A 256 48.74 51.16 72.79
CA GLY A 256 47.70 51.76 73.62
C GLY A 256 46.52 50.80 73.73
N LEU A 257 46.12 50.50 74.96
CA LEU A 257 44.79 49.94 75.21
C LEU A 257 43.90 51.12 75.60
N ASP A 258 42.81 51.37 74.87
CA ASP A 258 41.82 52.34 75.33
C ASP A 258 41.15 51.75 76.59
N GLY A 259 41.64 52.18 77.74
CA GLY A 259 41.23 51.73 79.05
C GLY A 259 39.96 52.44 79.50
N VAL A 260 38.84 52.08 78.90
CA VAL A 260 37.50 52.35 79.44
C VAL A 260 36.65 51.08 79.28
N GLY A 261 36.81 50.22 80.27
CA GLY A 261 35.74 49.36 80.78
C GLY A 261 35.44 49.81 82.19
#